data_AF-A0AAX2ELU8-F1
#
_entry.id   AF-A0AAX2ELU8-F1
#
_cell.length_a   1.000
_cell.length_b   1.000
_cell.length_c   1.000
_cell.angle_alpha   90.00
_cell.angle_beta   90.00
_cell.angle_gamma   90.00
#
_symmetry.space_group_name_H-M   'P 1'
#
loop_
_entity.id
_entity.type
_entity.pdbx_description
1 polymer ?
#
loop_
_entity_poly.entity_id
_entity_poly.type
_entity_poly.pdbx_seq_one_letter_code
_entity_poly.pdbx_strand_id
1 'polypeptide(L)' 'MKGGLYGENTQGKRMHTRAVKGIDSDVKLNRALWVMAENMLSLCS' A
#
# COMPACT_ATOMS: atom_id res chain seq x y z
N MET A 1 -0.15 -4.43 -9.74
CA MET A 1 -0.94 -5.10 -8.67
C MET A 1 -2.41 -5.10 -9.10
N LYS A 2 -3.08 -6.25 -9.16
CA LYS A 2 -4.48 -6.35 -9.58
C LYS A 2 -5.36 -6.47 -8.33
N GLY A 3 -6.36 -5.61 -8.18
CA GLY A 3 -7.47 -5.85 -7.24
C GLY A 3 -8.53 -6.76 -7.87
N GLY A 4 -9.55 -7.13 -7.10
CA GLY A 4 -10.62 -8.02 -7.59
C GLY A 4 -10.24 -9.49 -7.57
N LEU A 5 -9.16 -9.87 -6.86
CA LEU A 5 -8.71 -11.25 -6.77
C LEU A 5 -9.75 -12.09 -6.01
N TYR A 6 -10.06 -13.25 -6.56
CA TYR A 6 -10.90 -14.24 -5.90
C TYR A 6 -10.08 -14.98 -4.85
N GLY A 7 -10.66 -15.22 -3.69
CA GLY A 7 -10.02 -16.00 -2.64
C GLY A 7 -11.00 -16.38 -1.53
N GLU A 8 -10.45 -16.98 -0.48
CA GLU A 8 -11.18 -17.24 0.75
C GLU A 8 -10.63 -16.35 1.86
N ASN A 9 -11.51 -15.83 2.70
CA ASN A 9 -11.09 -15.13 3.90
C ASN A 9 -10.53 -16.12 4.93
N THR A 10 -9.96 -15.61 6.02
CA THR A 10 -9.40 -16.45 7.11
C THR A 10 -10.43 -17.36 7.78
N GLN A 11 -11.72 -17.18 7.49
CA GLN A 11 -12.83 -17.99 7.98
C GLN A 11 -13.36 -18.98 6.92
N GLY A 12 -12.67 -19.15 5.78
CA GLY A 12 -13.04 -20.09 4.71
C GLY A 12 -14.22 -19.65 3.85
N LYS A 13 -14.65 -18.38 3.92
CA LYS A 13 -15.73 -17.84 3.08
C LYS A 13 -15.16 -17.22 1.82
N ARG A 14 -15.81 -17.48 0.68
CA ARG A 14 -15.51 -16.85 -0.62
C ARG A 14 -15.59 -15.33 -0.51
N MET A 15 -14.53 -14.65 -0.93
CA MET A 15 -14.39 -13.21 -0.86
C MET A 15 -13.56 -12.71 -2.05
N HIS A 16 -13.84 -11.48 -2.48
CA HIS A 16 -13.00 -10.78 -3.46
C HIS A 16 -12.20 -9.68 -2.77
N THR A 17 -10.95 -9.49 -3.19
CA THR A 17 -10.21 -8.26 -2.83
C THR A 17 -10.84 -7.07 -3.54
N ARG A 18 -10.84 -5.89 -2.91
CA ARG A 18 -11.39 -4.69 -3.56
C ARG A 18 -10.60 -4.36 -4.83
N ALA A 19 -11.29 -3.79 -5.82
CA ALA A 19 -10.66 -3.35 -7.06
C ALA A 19 -9.60 -2.27 -6.78
N VAL A 20 -8.41 -2.42 -7.37
CA VAL A 20 -7.35 -1.42 -7.32
C VAL A 20 -7.64 -0.44 -8.46
N LYS A 21 -8.12 0.77 -8.13
CA LYS A 21 -8.49 1.81 -9.10
C LYS A 21 -7.29 2.62 -9.62
N GLY A 22 -6.18 2.58 -8.90
CA GLY A 22 -4.91 3.24 -9.23
C GLY A 22 -3.99 3.20 -8.02
N ILE A 23 -2.68 3.03 -8.22
CA ILE A 23 -1.68 2.98 -7.12
C ILE A 23 -0.78 4.22 -7.12
N ASP A 24 -0.84 5.06 -8.15
CA ASP A 24 0.15 6.12 -8.36
C ASP A 24 0.10 7.20 -7.27
N SER A 25 -1.08 7.49 -6.73
CA SER A 25 -1.23 8.43 -5.60
C SER A 25 -0.59 7.87 -4.33
N ASP A 26 -0.85 6.59 -4.03
CA ASP A 26 -0.31 5.92 -2.83
C ASP A 26 1.21 5.74 -2.94
N VAL A 27 1.73 5.44 -4.15
CA VAL A 27 3.16 5.34 -4.42
C VAL A 27 3.84 6.70 -4.22
N LYS A 28 3.26 7.79 -4.73
CA LYS A 28 3.79 9.15 -4.52
C LYS A 28 3.80 9.53 -3.04
N LEU A 29 2.72 9.23 -2.31
CA LEU A 29 2.65 9.46 -0.87
C LEU A 29 3.73 8.66 -0.13
N ASN A 30 3.85 7.37 -0.40
CA ASN A 30 4.86 6.52 0.22
C ASN A 30 6.28 6.99 -0.08
N ARG A 31 6.54 7.46 -1.30
CA ARG A 31 7.84 8.04 -1.68
C ARG A 31 8.13 9.31 -0.88
N ALA A 32 7.14 10.21 -0.74
CA ALA A 32 7.28 11.43 0.05
C ALA A 32 7.54 11.14 1.54
N LEU A 33 6.80 10.18 2.11
CA LEU A 33 6.98 9.75 3.50
C LEU A 33 8.36 9.11 3.72
N TRP A 34 8.83 8.32 2.77
CA TRP A 34 10.15 7.70 2.86
C TRP A 34 11.27 8.74 2.86
N VAL A 35 11.24 9.69 1.91
CA VAL A 35 12.21 10.80 1.86
C VAL A 35 12.14 11.65 3.14
N MET A 36 10.95 11.87 3.69
CA MET A 36 10.79 12.55 4.96
C MET A 36 11.50 11.82 6.10
N ALA A 37 11.35 10.51 6.19
CA ALA A 37 12.02 9.71 7.22
C ALA A 37 13.55 9.74 7.09
N GLU A 38 14.09 9.69 5.87
CA GLU A 38 15.54 9.83 5.62
C GLU A 38 16.06 11.20 6.08
N ASN A 39 15.33 12.27 5.75
CA ASN A 39 15.70 13.62 6.17
C ASN A 39 15.67 13.75 7.70
N MET A 40 14.64 13.22 8.36
CA MET A 40 14.56 13.21 9.83
C MET A 40 15.72 12.43 10.46
N LEU A 41 16.11 11.29 9.88
CA LEU A 41 17.26 10.53 10.35
C LEU A 41 18.56 11.32 10.22
N SER A 42 18.76 12.01 9.09
CA SER A 42 19.95 12.84 8.84
C SER A 42 20.07 14.06 9.76
N LEU A 43 18.94 14.57 10.26
CA LEU A 43 18.89 15.69 11.21
C LEU A 43 19.15 15.24 12.66
N CYS A 44 18.92 13.97 12.96
CA CYS A 44 19.12 13.37 14.28
C CYS A 44 20.50 12.72 14.45
N SER A 45 21.28 12.60 13.38
CA SER A 45 22.66 12.09 13.35
C SER A 45 23.67 13.21 13.46
#